data_AF-A0A8S4D0R6-F1
#
_entry.id   AF-A0A8S4D0R6-F1
#
_cell.length_a   1.000
_cell.length_b   1.000
_cell.length_c   1.000
_cell.angle_alpha   90.00
_cell.angle_beta   90.00
_cell.angle_gamma   90.00
#
_symmetry.space_group_name_H-M   'P 1'
#
loop_
_entity.id
_entity.type
_entity.pdbx_description
1 polymer ?
#
loop_
_entity_poly.entity_id
_entity_poly.type
_entity_poly.pdbx_seq_one_letter_code
_entity_poly.pdbx_strand_id
1 'polypeptide(L)'
;MPEDWDADMDGEWEAPLIDNPACSVGCGEWKPPLIPNPSFKGKWRPPLITNPNYKGRWAPRKIPNPDYFYDDQPFKMTPIHAIGFELWSMSPNLLFDNLIITDDPATAEQFAAQTFTPKLSALTKYEESFLDAAVQFVAANPWVWAVVVLLILVVIVIYIYVRAGPDEDVEEALKKADAMTPDDLLDEEEQEARGGKASLEEPADDEEQSTLRKRKKDDGSGDASKKKDE
;
A
#
# COMPACT_ATOMS: atom_id res chain seq x y z
N MET A 1 -31.96 -26.27 21.51
CA MET A 1 -30.60 -26.72 21.88
C MET A 1 -30.13 -27.63 20.77
N PRO A 2 -28.94 -27.40 20.19
CA PRO A 2 -28.33 -28.31 19.23
C PRO A 2 -28.28 -29.74 19.80
N GLU A 3 -28.41 -30.75 18.94
CA GLU A 3 -28.41 -32.16 19.37
C GLU A 3 -27.05 -32.62 19.94
N ASP A 4 -25.97 -31.91 19.60
CA ASP A 4 -24.59 -32.15 20.04
C ASP A 4 -24.15 -31.24 21.21
N TRP A 5 -25.10 -30.59 21.90
CA TRP A 5 -24.80 -29.75 23.06
C TRP A 5 -24.80 -30.56 24.35
N ASP A 6 -23.69 -30.51 25.11
CA ASP A 6 -23.58 -31.20 26.39
C ASP A 6 -23.63 -30.18 27.54
N ALA A 7 -24.70 -30.21 28.34
CA ALA A 7 -24.89 -29.24 29.42
C ALA A 7 -23.82 -29.35 30.54
N ASP A 8 -23.18 -30.51 30.70
CA ASP A 8 -22.13 -30.70 31.71
C ASP A 8 -20.76 -30.17 31.23
N MET A 9 -20.51 -30.14 29.92
CA MET A 9 -19.24 -29.68 29.32
C MET A 9 -19.33 -28.24 28.77
N ASP A 10 -20.46 -27.86 28.17
CA ASP A 10 -20.69 -26.59 27.48
C ASP A 10 -21.52 -25.58 28.30
N GLY A 11 -22.13 -26.03 29.41
CA GLY A 11 -22.99 -25.23 30.28
C GLY A 11 -24.47 -25.21 29.88
N GLU A 12 -25.30 -24.46 30.61
CA GLU A 12 -26.73 -24.34 30.28
C GLU A 12 -26.92 -23.60 28.95
N TRP A 13 -27.63 -24.23 28.01
CA TRP A 13 -27.91 -23.62 26.71
C TRP A 13 -28.91 -22.46 26.84
N GLU A 14 -28.47 -21.24 26.55
CA GLU A 14 -29.34 -20.09 26.36
C GLU A 14 -29.68 -19.90 24.88
N ALA A 15 -30.97 -19.86 24.56
CA ALA A 15 -31.40 -19.59 23.18
C ALA A 15 -31.04 -18.14 22.79
N PRO A 16 -30.57 -17.90 21.55
CA PRO A 16 -30.32 -16.54 21.10
C PRO A 16 -31.62 -15.73 21.14
N LEU A 17 -31.52 -14.50 21.63
CA LEU A 17 -32.65 -13.58 21.67
C LEU A 17 -33.03 -13.19 20.23
N ILE A 18 -34.26 -13.52 19.82
CA ILE A 18 -34.82 -13.15 18.52
C ILE A 18 -35.69 -11.91 18.71
N ASP A 19 -35.50 -10.91 17.86
CA ASP A 19 -36.31 -9.69 17.89
C ASP A 19 -37.78 -10.00 17.65
N ASN A 20 -38.66 -9.52 18.54
CA ASN A 20 -40.09 -9.72 18.39
C ASN A 20 -40.65 -8.85 17.24
N PRO A 21 -41.25 -9.46 16.19
CA PRO A 21 -41.74 -8.71 15.02
C PRO A 21 -42.88 -7.74 15.33
N ALA A 22 -43.59 -7.90 16.46
CA ALA A 22 -44.64 -6.96 16.89
C ALA A 22 -44.08 -5.66 17.51
N CYS A 23 -42.76 -5.58 17.73
CA CYS A 23 -42.10 -4.57 18.56
C CYS A 23 -41.29 -3.56 17.75
N SER A 24 -41.89 -2.89 16.76
CA SER A 24 -41.18 -1.94 15.88
C SER A 24 -40.93 -0.55 16.49
N VAL A 25 -41.77 -0.10 17.44
CA VAL A 25 -41.73 1.27 18.01
C VAL A 25 -41.47 1.32 19.52
N GLY A 26 -41.10 0.18 20.12
CA GLY A 26 -40.77 0.04 21.54
C GLY A 26 -41.58 -1.04 22.24
N CYS A 27 -40.90 -1.97 22.93
CA CYS A 27 -41.50 -3.02 23.74
C CYS A 27 -40.81 -3.12 25.10
N GLY A 28 -41.54 -3.64 26.10
CA GLY A 28 -41.10 -3.71 27.50
C GLY A 28 -41.41 -2.44 28.29
N GLU A 29 -40.90 -2.36 29.52
CA GLU A 29 -41.08 -1.19 30.37
C GLU A 29 -40.32 0.02 29.81
N TRP A 30 -41.05 1.10 29.55
CA TRP A 30 -40.44 2.33 29.07
C TRP A 30 -39.53 2.92 30.15
N LYS A 31 -38.26 3.14 29.80
CA LYS A 31 -37.29 3.85 30.65
C LYS A 31 -37.03 5.23 30.05
N PRO A 32 -37.17 6.32 30.83
CA PRO A 32 -36.86 7.65 30.34
C PRO A 32 -35.39 7.74 29.93
N PRO A 33 -35.06 8.52 28.87
CA PRO A 33 -33.68 8.72 28.49
C PRO A 33 -32.92 9.44 29.61
N LEU A 34 -31.74 8.94 29.94
CA LEU A 34 -30.88 9.56 30.93
C LEU A 34 -30.27 10.85 30.36
N ILE A 35 -30.39 11.95 31.11
CA ILE A 35 -29.79 13.24 30.76
C ILE A 35 -28.40 13.32 31.41
N PRO A 36 -27.35 13.72 30.67
CA PRO A 36 -26.03 13.90 31.26
C PRO A 36 -26.06 14.98 32.33
N ASN A 37 -25.55 14.68 33.53
CA ASN A 37 -25.51 15.63 34.62
C ASN A 37 -24.43 16.70 34.34
N PRO A 38 -24.78 17.99 34.12
CA PRO A 38 -23.81 19.05 33.81
C PRO A 38 -22.85 19.35 34.97
N SER A 39 -23.19 18.96 36.19
CA SER A 39 -22.34 19.14 37.37
C SER A 39 -21.38 17.97 37.59
N PHE A 40 -21.51 16.88 36.85
CA PHE A 40 -20.66 15.70 37.01
C PHE A 40 -19.31 15.91 36.30
N LYS A 41 -18.30 16.27 37.08
CA LYS A 41 -16.93 16.51 36.61
C LYS A 41 -16.07 15.24 36.47
N GLY A 42 -16.67 14.07 36.69
CA GLY A 42 -15.97 12.80 36.78
C GLY A 42 -15.29 12.57 38.13
N LYS A 43 -14.55 11.47 38.25
CA LYS A 43 -13.73 11.17 39.44
C LYS A 43 -12.56 12.16 39.49
N TRP A 44 -12.37 12.84 40.62
CA TRP A 44 -11.22 13.72 40.81
C TRP A 44 -9.90 12.95 40.60
N ARG A 45 -8.98 13.53 39.83
CA ARG A 45 -7.64 12.97 39.59
C ARG A 45 -6.60 14.02 40.00
N PRO A 46 -5.66 13.69 40.92
CA PRO A 46 -4.58 14.60 41.26
C PRO A 46 -3.65 14.82 40.06
N PRO A 47 -2.94 15.97 39.98
CA PRO A 47 -1.90 16.17 38.99
C PRO A 47 -0.76 15.16 39.20
N LEU A 48 -0.21 14.65 38.11
CA LEU A 48 0.95 13.77 38.15
C LEU A 48 2.21 14.58 38.48
N ILE A 49 2.89 14.20 39.56
CA ILE A 49 4.19 14.74 39.94
C ILE A 49 5.29 13.75 39.58
N THR A 50 6.46 14.26 39.16
CA THR A 50 7.63 13.41 38.94
C THR A 50 8.09 12.82 40.27
N ASN A 51 8.25 11.50 40.32
CA ASN A 51 8.69 10.83 41.54
C ASN A 51 10.19 11.07 41.77
N PRO A 52 10.61 11.81 42.81
CA PRO A 52 12.03 12.07 43.08
C PRO A 52 12.82 10.79 43.42
N ASN A 53 12.14 9.70 43.81
CA ASN A 53 12.75 8.41 44.10
C ASN A 53 12.81 7.47 42.88
N TYR A 54 12.42 7.92 41.68
CA TYR A 54 12.49 7.09 40.48
C TYR A 54 13.95 6.90 40.04
N LYS A 55 14.45 5.67 40.16
CA LYS A 55 15.84 5.29 39.82
C LYS A 55 16.02 4.89 38.35
N GLY A 56 15.05 5.20 37.49
CA GLY A 56 14.99 4.69 36.13
C GLY A 56 14.27 3.35 36.04
N ARG A 57 14.11 2.87 34.80
CA ARG A 57 13.50 1.56 34.55
C ARG A 57 14.47 0.48 35.02
N TRP A 58 14.01 -0.40 35.89
CA TRP A 58 14.80 -1.54 36.33
C TRP A 58 15.21 -2.40 35.13
N ALA A 59 16.47 -2.80 35.08
CA ALA A 59 17.01 -3.76 34.14
C ALA A 59 17.84 -4.81 34.90
N PRO A 60 17.82 -6.08 34.47
CA PRO A 60 18.65 -7.11 35.09
C PRO A 60 20.13 -6.78 34.94
N ARG A 61 20.92 -7.18 35.94
CA ARG A 61 22.38 -7.01 35.90
C ARG A 61 22.96 -7.94 34.84
N LYS A 62 23.88 -7.42 34.02
CA LYS A 62 24.65 -8.25 33.09
C LYS A 62 25.69 -9.05 33.88
N ILE A 63 25.54 -10.37 33.90
CA ILE A 63 26.47 -11.32 34.51
C ILE A 63 27.26 -11.97 33.37
N PRO A 64 28.60 -12.13 33.48
CA PRO A 64 29.37 -12.81 32.45
C PRO A 64 28.90 -14.26 32.30
N ASN A 65 28.71 -14.70 31.05
CA ASN A 65 28.28 -16.07 30.75
C ASN A 65 29.47 -17.04 30.94
N PRO A 66 29.39 -18.03 31.84
CA PRO A 66 30.45 -19.05 31.98
C PRO A 66 30.62 -19.91 30.73
N ASP A 67 29.56 -20.10 29.95
CA ASP A 67 29.55 -20.91 28.72
C ASP A 67 29.87 -20.09 27.47
N TYR A 68 30.46 -18.89 27.64
CA TYR A 68 30.88 -18.10 26.49
C TYR A 68 32.06 -18.79 25.79
N PHE A 69 31.87 -19.05 24.50
CA PHE A 69 32.88 -19.59 23.61
C PHE A 69 32.99 -18.68 22.39
N TYR A 70 34.23 -18.50 21.93
CA TYR A 70 34.55 -17.77 20.72
C TYR A 70 35.22 -18.72 19.73
N ASP A 71 34.64 -18.82 18.53
CA ASP A 71 35.17 -19.63 17.44
C ASP A 71 35.89 -18.75 16.42
N ASP A 72 37.19 -18.97 16.23
CA ASP A 72 37.96 -18.31 15.17
C ASP A 72 37.62 -18.85 13.77
N GLN A 73 37.12 -20.09 13.67
CA GLN A 73 36.97 -20.81 12.40
C GLN A 73 35.65 -21.61 12.32
N PRO A 74 34.49 -20.94 12.39
CA PRO A 74 33.17 -21.59 12.37
C PRO A 74 32.86 -22.36 11.08
N PHE A 75 33.63 -22.12 10.01
CA PHE A 75 33.51 -22.83 8.73
C PHE A 75 34.12 -24.25 8.75
N LYS A 76 34.91 -24.60 9.76
CA LYS A 76 35.49 -25.94 9.92
C LYS A 76 34.51 -26.90 10.58
N MET A 77 33.49 -27.28 9.82
CA MET A 77 32.47 -28.21 10.25
C MET A 77 32.89 -29.69 10.13
N THR A 78 32.11 -30.56 10.74
CA THR A 78 32.25 -32.02 10.59
C THR A 78 32.03 -32.43 9.12
N PRO A 79 32.70 -33.50 8.64
CA PRO A 79 32.58 -33.92 7.25
C PRO A 79 31.14 -34.28 6.87
N ILE A 80 30.68 -33.79 5.72
CA ILE A 80 29.37 -34.08 5.15
C ILE A 80 29.43 -35.40 4.40
N HIS A 81 28.47 -36.30 4.67
CA HIS A 81 28.40 -37.61 4.03
C HIS A 81 27.20 -37.77 3.08
N ALA A 82 26.15 -36.97 3.25
CA ALA A 82 24.93 -37.09 2.48
C ALA A 82 24.28 -35.72 2.26
N ILE A 83 23.51 -35.62 1.18
CA ILE A 83 22.65 -34.49 0.85
C ILE A 83 21.22 -34.98 0.96
N GLY A 84 20.36 -34.24 1.68
CA GLY A 84 18.94 -34.53 1.81
C GLY A 84 18.09 -33.31 1.51
N PHE A 85 16.92 -33.53 0.92
CA PHE A 85 15.90 -32.51 0.76
C PHE A 85 14.83 -32.72 1.83
N GLU A 86 14.73 -31.79 2.78
CA GLU A 86 13.64 -31.74 3.76
C GLU A 86 12.82 -30.48 3.49
N LEU A 87 11.59 -30.64 3.01
CA LEU A 87 10.75 -29.54 2.56
C LEU A 87 9.29 -29.83 2.94
N TRP A 88 8.57 -28.78 3.35
CA TRP A 88 7.11 -28.80 3.43
C TRP A 88 6.53 -28.01 2.25
N SER A 89 5.74 -28.65 1.39
CA SER A 89 5.13 -28.00 0.23
C SER A 89 3.70 -28.48 0.00
N MET A 90 2.81 -27.55 -0.34
CA MET A 90 1.46 -27.83 -0.83
C MET A 90 1.42 -28.03 -2.35
N SER A 91 2.49 -27.63 -3.05
CA SER A 91 2.60 -27.70 -4.51
C SER A 91 3.34 -28.98 -4.93
N PRO A 92 2.79 -29.82 -5.82
CA PRO A 92 3.36 -31.13 -6.17
C PRO A 92 4.48 -31.08 -7.22
N ASN A 93 4.72 -29.94 -7.88
CA ASN A 93 5.63 -29.85 -9.02
C ASN A 93 6.89 -29.01 -8.71
N LEU A 94 7.73 -29.52 -7.81
CA LEU A 94 9.08 -28.96 -7.59
C LEU A 94 10.11 -29.84 -8.30
N LEU A 95 10.94 -29.22 -9.14
CA LEU A 95 12.04 -29.88 -9.83
C LEU A 95 13.37 -29.33 -9.32
N PHE A 96 14.20 -30.22 -8.79
CA PHE A 96 15.57 -29.93 -8.40
C PHE A 96 16.51 -30.61 -9.39
N ASP A 97 17.47 -29.86 -9.91
CA ASP A 97 18.45 -30.35 -10.89
C ASP A 97 19.78 -29.59 -10.71
N ASN A 98 20.85 -30.11 -11.31
CA ASN A 98 22.20 -29.56 -11.30
C ASN A 98 22.80 -29.40 -9.88
N LEU A 99 22.71 -30.45 -9.05
CA LEU A 99 23.40 -30.45 -7.75
C LEU A 99 24.92 -30.58 -7.93
N ILE A 100 25.68 -29.63 -7.38
CA ILE A 100 27.14 -29.64 -7.34
C ILE A 100 27.64 -29.29 -5.94
N ILE A 101 28.67 -30.01 -5.47
CA ILE A 101 29.44 -29.67 -4.26
C ILE A 101 30.90 -29.53 -4.68
N THR A 102 31.48 -28.37 -4.44
CA THR A 102 32.89 -28.08 -4.73
C THR A 102 33.43 -27.05 -3.74
N ASP A 103 34.74 -27.06 -3.55
CA ASP A 103 35.52 -26.10 -2.77
C ASP A 103 36.02 -24.92 -3.61
N ASP A 104 36.01 -25.04 -4.94
CA ASP A 104 36.49 -24.03 -5.87
C ASP A 104 35.33 -23.25 -6.52
N PRO A 105 35.27 -21.90 -6.34
CA PRO A 105 34.23 -21.08 -6.95
C PRO A 105 34.30 -21.09 -8.48
N ALA A 106 35.48 -21.18 -9.09
CA ALA A 106 35.62 -21.16 -10.54
C ALA A 106 34.98 -22.39 -11.19
N THR A 107 35.13 -23.57 -10.57
CA THR A 107 34.49 -24.81 -10.99
C THR A 107 32.96 -24.71 -10.91
N ALA A 108 32.42 -24.11 -9.85
CA ALA A 108 30.99 -23.89 -9.70
C ALA A 108 30.43 -22.95 -10.79
N GLU A 109 31.14 -21.87 -11.09
CA GLU A 109 30.76 -20.91 -12.14
C GLU A 109 30.76 -21.55 -13.54
N GLN A 110 31.79 -22.34 -13.86
CA GLN A 110 31.86 -23.06 -15.13
C GLN A 110 30.72 -24.06 -15.27
N PHE A 111 30.40 -24.80 -14.20
CA PHE A 111 29.28 -25.72 -14.20
C PHE A 111 27.93 -25.01 -14.38
N ALA A 112 27.73 -23.88 -13.69
CA ALA A 112 26.53 -23.05 -13.85
C ALA A 112 26.41 -22.48 -15.27
N ALA A 113 27.51 -22.03 -15.87
CA ALA A 113 27.56 -21.52 -17.24
C ALA A 113 27.20 -22.59 -18.28
N GLN A 114 27.53 -23.86 -18.03
CA GLN A 114 27.23 -24.98 -18.92
C GLN A 114 25.81 -25.54 -18.72
N THR A 115 25.24 -25.45 -17.53
CA THR A 115 23.97 -26.13 -17.18
C THR A 115 22.81 -25.16 -16.97
N PHE A 116 22.92 -24.26 -16.01
CA PHE A 116 21.85 -23.36 -15.61
C PHE A 116 21.67 -22.20 -16.60
N THR A 117 22.76 -21.56 -17.01
CA THR A 117 22.72 -20.42 -17.94
C THR A 117 22.01 -20.72 -19.26
N PRO A 118 22.29 -21.84 -19.97
CA PRO A 118 21.56 -22.15 -21.20
C PRO A 118 20.07 -22.46 -20.93
N LYS A 119 19.74 -23.18 -19.85
CA LYS A 119 18.35 -23.46 -19.45
C LYS A 119 17.58 -22.15 -19.19
N LEU A 120 18.19 -21.24 -18.43
CA LEU A 120 17.63 -19.92 -18.17
C LEU A 120 17.42 -19.14 -19.46
N SER A 121 18.44 -19.07 -20.33
CA SER A 121 18.34 -18.35 -21.60
C SER A 121 17.27 -18.92 -22.54
N ALA A 122 17.03 -20.23 -22.50
CA ALA A 122 15.99 -20.88 -23.29
C ALA A 122 14.60 -20.56 -22.73
N LEU A 123 14.44 -20.55 -21.40
CA LEU A 123 13.21 -20.17 -20.72
C LEU A 123 12.86 -18.71 -20.96
N THR A 124 13.81 -17.79 -20.79
CA THR A 124 13.57 -16.35 -21.02
C THR A 124 13.24 -16.06 -22.48
N LYS A 125 13.92 -16.72 -23.44
CA LYS A 125 13.59 -16.58 -24.88
C LYS A 125 12.16 -17.01 -25.19
N TYR A 126 11.66 -18.07 -24.55
CA TYR A 126 10.28 -18.52 -24.76
C TYR A 126 9.27 -17.48 -24.29
N GLU A 127 9.52 -16.83 -23.16
CA GLU A 127 8.66 -15.77 -22.61
C GLU A 127 8.73 -14.47 -23.44
N GLU A 128 9.93 -14.07 -23.86
CA GLU A 128 10.15 -12.84 -24.63
C GLU A 128 9.67 -12.96 -26.08
N SER A 129 9.63 -14.17 -26.66
CA SER A 129 9.35 -14.35 -28.10
C SER A 129 8.02 -13.76 -28.59
N PHE A 130 7.00 -13.62 -27.73
CA PHE A 130 5.71 -13.04 -28.14
C PHE A 130 5.72 -11.50 -28.11
N LEU A 131 6.25 -10.90 -27.04
CA LEU A 131 6.35 -9.44 -26.93
C LEU A 131 7.43 -8.90 -27.85
N ASP A 132 8.56 -9.59 -27.96
CA ASP A 132 9.66 -9.19 -28.82
C ASP A 132 9.28 -9.31 -30.30
N ALA A 133 8.51 -10.33 -30.69
CA ALA A 133 7.94 -10.39 -32.05
C ALA A 133 6.98 -9.22 -32.32
N ALA A 134 6.16 -8.82 -31.35
CA ALA A 134 5.27 -7.67 -31.49
C ALA A 134 6.04 -6.33 -31.55
N VAL A 135 7.05 -6.15 -30.69
CA VAL A 135 7.91 -4.96 -30.66
C VAL A 135 8.73 -4.86 -31.95
N GLN A 136 9.32 -5.96 -32.41
CA GLN A 136 10.03 -6.01 -33.69
C GLN A 136 9.10 -5.74 -34.88
N PHE A 137 7.86 -6.21 -34.84
CA PHE A 137 6.86 -5.90 -35.87
C PHE A 137 6.49 -4.41 -35.88
N VAL A 138 6.28 -3.79 -34.72
CA VAL A 138 6.02 -2.34 -34.56
C VAL A 138 7.24 -1.51 -35.01
N ALA A 139 8.45 -1.96 -34.70
CA ALA A 139 9.69 -1.29 -35.11
C ALA A 139 9.96 -1.39 -36.62
N ALA A 140 9.68 -2.55 -37.23
CA ALA A 140 9.85 -2.77 -38.67
C ALA A 140 8.78 -2.04 -39.50
N ASN A 141 7.64 -1.71 -38.89
CA ASN A 141 6.49 -1.11 -39.57
C ASN A 141 6.09 0.22 -38.90
N PRO A 142 6.73 1.35 -39.25
CA PRO A 142 6.41 2.66 -38.66
C PRO A 142 4.94 3.09 -38.84
N TRP A 143 4.24 2.56 -39.86
CA TRP A 143 2.82 2.83 -40.10
C TRP A 143 1.89 2.27 -39.00
N VAL A 144 2.34 1.29 -38.21
CA VAL A 144 1.56 0.76 -37.08
C VAL A 144 1.30 1.84 -36.04
N TRP A 145 2.25 2.77 -35.82
CA TRP A 145 2.03 3.94 -34.97
C TRP A 145 0.92 4.85 -35.50
N ALA A 146 0.84 5.05 -36.81
CA ALA A 146 -0.23 5.84 -37.43
C ALA A 146 -1.60 5.18 -37.22
N VAL A 147 -1.67 3.85 -37.32
CA VAL A 147 -2.89 3.10 -37.03
C VAL A 147 -3.26 3.17 -35.55
N VAL A 148 -2.29 3.05 -34.64
CA VAL A 148 -2.52 3.18 -33.19
C VAL A 148 -3.02 4.59 -32.84
N VAL A 149 -2.40 5.63 -33.39
CA VAL A 149 -2.85 7.03 -33.22
C VAL A 149 -4.26 7.21 -33.78
N LEU A 150 -4.56 6.65 -34.95
CA LEU A 150 -5.90 6.68 -35.53
C LEU A 150 -6.93 5.98 -34.64
N LEU A 151 -6.61 4.80 -34.10
CA LEU A 151 -7.49 4.07 -33.18
C LEU A 151 -7.72 4.86 -31.88
N ILE A 152 -6.68 5.48 -31.33
CA ILE A 152 -6.79 6.35 -30.15
C ILE A 152 -7.68 7.56 -30.45
N LEU A 153 -7.52 8.20 -31.61
CA LEU A 153 -8.36 9.32 -32.04
C LEU A 153 -9.82 8.89 -32.24
N VAL A 154 -10.07 7.71 -32.80
CA VAL A 154 -11.44 7.18 -32.94
C VAL A 154 -12.06 6.90 -31.56
N VAL A 155 -11.31 6.34 -30.62
CA VAL A 155 -11.79 6.14 -29.24
C VAL A 155 -12.06 7.48 -28.54
N ILE A 156 -11.21 8.49 -28.73
CA ILE A 156 -11.41 9.84 -28.18
C ILE A 156 -12.64 10.50 -28.82
N VAL A 157 -12.83 10.38 -30.13
CA VAL A 157 -14.01 10.93 -30.83
C VAL A 157 -15.28 10.23 -30.37
N ILE A 158 -15.27 8.90 -30.24
CA ILE A 158 -16.40 8.15 -29.69
C ILE A 158 -16.67 8.57 -28.25
N TYR A 159 -15.63 8.74 -27.42
CA TYR A 159 -15.77 9.19 -26.05
C TYR A 159 -16.34 10.62 -25.95
N ILE A 160 -15.88 11.53 -26.81
CA ILE A 160 -16.42 12.89 -26.91
C ILE A 160 -17.87 12.84 -27.40
N TYR A 161 -18.19 12.02 -28.39
CA TYR A 161 -19.56 11.88 -28.90
C TYR A 161 -20.52 11.24 -27.88
N VAL A 162 -20.02 10.34 -27.02
CA VAL A 162 -20.79 9.73 -25.92
C VAL A 162 -20.91 10.69 -24.71
N ARG A 163 -20.01 11.67 -24.57
CA ARG A 163 -20.03 12.69 -23.49
C ARG A 163 -20.66 14.03 -23.91
N ALA A 164 -20.75 14.32 -25.20
CA ALA A 164 -21.27 15.55 -25.76
C ALA A 164 -22.14 15.20 -26.99
N GLY A 165 -23.45 15.08 -26.76
CA GLY A 165 -24.45 15.20 -27.83
C GLY A 165 -24.50 16.65 -28.36
N PRO A 166 -25.05 16.90 -29.56
CA PRO A 166 -24.90 18.18 -30.25
C PRO A 166 -25.92 19.23 -29.79
N ASP A 167 -25.44 20.45 -29.50
CA ASP A 167 -26.24 21.67 -29.35
C ASP A 167 -25.87 22.66 -30.49
N GLU A 168 -26.86 23.22 -31.20
CA GLU A 168 -26.72 24.05 -32.41
C GLU A 168 -26.93 25.56 -32.13
N ASP A 169 -25.95 26.30 -31.60
CA ASP A 169 -26.11 27.75 -31.47
C ASP A 169 -24.80 28.55 -31.55
N VAL A 170 -24.35 28.91 -32.76
CA VAL A 170 -23.22 29.84 -33.00
C VAL A 170 -23.57 31.00 -33.95
N GLU A 171 -24.74 31.00 -34.59
CA GLU A 171 -25.11 32.03 -35.57
C GLU A 171 -25.62 33.36 -34.95
N GLU A 172 -25.98 33.36 -33.66
CA GLU A 172 -26.60 34.50 -32.98
C GLU A 172 -25.59 35.45 -32.29
N ALA A 173 -24.33 35.02 -32.11
CA ALA A 173 -23.29 35.80 -31.45
C ALA A 173 -22.57 36.82 -32.37
N LEU A 174 -22.69 36.71 -33.69
CA LEU A 174 -21.99 37.58 -34.65
C LEU A 174 -22.75 38.88 -35.00
N LYS A 175 -24.05 38.98 -34.68
CA LYS A 175 -24.92 40.11 -35.08
C LYS A 175 -25.04 41.26 -34.06
N LYS A 176 -24.41 41.17 -32.89
CA LYS A 176 -24.61 42.11 -31.76
C LYS A 176 -23.37 42.95 -31.37
N ALA A 177 -22.62 43.44 -32.35
CA ALA A 177 -21.56 44.42 -32.09
C ALA A 177 -21.52 45.52 -33.17
N ASP A 178 -22.29 46.59 -32.97
CA ASP A 178 -22.04 47.92 -33.59
C ASP A 178 -22.66 49.04 -32.71
N ALA A 179 -22.09 50.24 -32.77
CA ALA A 179 -21.87 51.19 -31.65
C ALA A 179 -22.91 52.32 -31.36
N MET A 180 -22.63 53.07 -30.26
CA MET A 180 -23.15 54.39 -29.80
C MET A 180 -24.47 54.32 -28.96
N THR A 181 -24.72 54.98 -27.82
CA THR A 181 -24.28 56.25 -27.17
C THR A 181 -24.75 56.21 -25.68
N PRO A 182 -24.25 57.06 -24.76
CA PRO A 182 -24.55 57.02 -23.33
C PRO A 182 -25.69 57.97 -22.95
N ASP A 183 -26.73 57.46 -22.31
CA ASP A 183 -27.63 58.17 -21.37
C ASP A 183 -28.81 57.24 -21.09
N ASP A 184 -28.87 56.71 -19.87
CA ASP A 184 -30.10 56.45 -19.10
C ASP A 184 -29.64 56.09 -17.68
N LEU A 185 -29.07 57.11 -17.03
CA LEU A 185 -29.19 57.26 -15.59
C LEU A 185 -30.68 57.32 -15.27
N LEU A 186 -31.14 56.49 -14.34
CA LEU A 186 -32.08 56.79 -13.26
C LEU A 186 -32.62 55.45 -12.70
N ASP A 187 -32.04 55.06 -11.58
CA ASP A 187 -32.76 54.71 -10.36
C ASP A 187 -34.02 53.84 -10.50
N GLU A 188 -33.87 52.54 -10.24
CA GLU A 188 -34.73 51.86 -9.26
C GLU A 188 -33.86 50.97 -8.37
N GLU A 189 -33.44 51.56 -7.25
CA GLU A 189 -32.92 50.91 -6.06
C GLU A 189 -33.85 49.76 -5.62
N GLU A 190 -33.37 48.52 -5.63
CA GLU A 190 -33.52 47.55 -4.53
C GLU A 190 -32.91 46.21 -4.93
N GLN A 191 -31.64 46.00 -4.55
CA GLN A 191 -31.03 44.71 -4.17
C GLN A 191 -29.48 44.79 -4.10
N GLU A 192 -28.90 45.97 -3.88
CA GLU A 192 -27.58 46.02 -3.24
C GLU A 192 -27.76 45.86 -1.72
N ALA A 193 -27.32 44.72 -1.19
CA ALA A 193 -26.33 44.69 -0.11
C ALA A 193 -26.22 43.28 0.49
N ARG A 194 -25.17 42.60 0.04
CA ARG A 194 -24.03 42.21 0.90
C ARG A 194 -23.91 40.72 1.25
N GLY A 195 -22.85 40.15 0.68
CA GLY A 195 -22.11 38.98 1.19
C GLY A 195 -21.68 38.09 0.03
N GLY A 196 -20.67 38.41 -0.78
CA GLY A 196 -19.31 38.80 -0.40
C GLY A 196 -18.48 37.56 -0.11
N LYS A 197 -17.58 37.16 -1.02
CA LYS A 197 -16.35 36.38 -0.74
C LYS A 197 -15.41 36.37 -1.97
N ALA A 198 -14.37 37.18 -1.87
CA ALA A 198 -13.02 36.89 -2.35
C ALA A 198 -12.51 35.62 -1.62
N SER A 199 -11.52 34.81 -2.00
CA SER A 199 -10.38 34.86 -2.91
C SER A 199 -9.55 33.59 -2.60
N LEU A 200 -8.78 33.09 -3.59
CA LEU A 200 -7.52 32.33 -3.45
C LEU A 200 -7.56 30.85 -2.98
N GLU A 201 -7.15 30.00 -3.92
CA GLU A 201 -6.18 28.89 -3.89
C GLU A 201 -6.28 27.70 -2.88
N GLU A 202 -6.12 26.50 -3.46
CA GLU A 202 -5.80 25.16 -2.91
C GLU A 202 -4.63 25.17 -1.87
N PRO A 203 -4.39 24.14 -1.00
CA PRO A 203 -4.30 22.72 -1.41
C PRO A 203 -4.47 21.56 -0.36
N ALA A 204 -4.44 20.34 -0.93
CA ALA A 204 -3.75 19.10 -0.50
C ALA A 204 -4.11 18.36 0.81
N ASP A 205 -4.60 17.12 0.64
CA ASP A 205 -4.39 15.99 1.54
C ASP A 205 -3.83 14.83 0.71
N ASP A 206 -2.59 14.37 1.01
CA ASP A 206 -2.12 12.98 0.80
C ASP A 206 -0.65 12.87 1.31
N GLU A 207 -0.48 13.07 2.62
CA GLU A 207 0.71 12.60 3.35
C GLU A 207 0.40 11.25 4.01
N GLU A 208 0.51 10.15 3.26
CA GLU A 208 0.67 8.83 3.90
C GLU A 208 1.43 7.83 3.02
N GLN A 209 2.66 8.16 2.61
CA GLN A 209 3.58 7.13 2.10
C GLN A 209 5.09 7.46 2.17
N SER A 210 5.49 8.63 2.68
CA SER A 210 6.89 9.05 2.70
C SER A 210 7.70 8.53 3.90
N THR A 211 7.06 7.98 4.94
CA THR A 211 7.74 7.60 6.21
C THR A 211 8.34 6.19 6.22
N LEU A 212 8.06 5.33 5.24
CA LEU A 212 8.63 3.98 5.16
C LEU A 212 9.90 3.87 4.31
N ARG A 213 10.21 4.86 3.47
CA ARG A 213 11.38 4.81 2.55
C ARG A 213 12.68 5.36 3.14
N LYS A 214 12.65 6.02 4.30
CA LYS A 214 13.86 6.63 4.90
C LYS A 214 14.57 5.76 5.94
N ARG A 215 14.03 4.58 6.27
CA ARG A 215 14.60 3.67 7.28
C ARG A 215 15.56 2.60 6.75
N LYS A 216 15.83 2.54 5.45
CA LYS A 216 16.63 1.46 4.84
C LYS A 216 17.98 1.89 4.25
N LYS A 217 18.45 3.12 4.51
CA LYS A 217 19.67 3.65 3.85
C LYS A 217 20.83 4.01 4.78
N ASP A 218 20.70 3.87 6.09
CA ASP A 218 21.72 4.36 7.05
C ASP A 218 22.47 3.27 7.83
N ASP A 219 22.31 1.98 7.48
CA ASP A 219 23.11 0.90 8.08
C ASP A 219 24.05 0.27 7.04
N GLY A 220 25.26 0.82 6.92
CA GLY A 220 26.38 0.11 6.28
C GLY A 220 27.39 0.97 5.53
N SER A 221 28.29 1.66 6.25
CA SER A 221 29.68 1.86 5.79
C SER A 221 30.52 2.45 6.92
N GLY A 222 31.27 1.58 7.60
CA GLY A 222 32.29 1.95 8.56
C GLY A 222 33.59 1.21 8.25
N ASP A 223 34.63 2.01 8.02
CA ASP A 223 36.06 1.74 8.19
C ASP A 223 36.86 1.02 7.09
N ALA A 224 37.80 1.77 6.48
CA ALA A 224 39.25 1.52 6.58
C ALA A 224 40.00 2.34 5.53
N SER A 225 40.91 3.23 5.97
CA SER A 225 42.24 3.38 5.35
C SER A 225 43.15 4.30 6.16
N LYS A 226 44.25 3.71 6.60
CA LYS A 226 45.38 4.29 7.32
C LYS A 226 46.48 4.67 6.32
N LYS A 227 47.22 5.73 6.65
CA LYS A 227 48.64 6.06 6.33
C LYS A 227 48.99 6.93 5.10
N LYS A 228 49.57 8.11 5.44
CA LYS A 228 50.57 9.02 4.81
C LYS A 228 50.08 10.46 5.08
N ASP A 229 50.78 11.38 5.74
CA ASP A 229 52.21 11.74 5.78
C ASP A 229 52.58 12.42 7.12
N GLU A 230 53.90 12.67 7.29
CA GLU A 230 54.69 13.21 8.45
C GLU A 230 55.24 12.21 9.46
#